data_AF-A0A2G9NSU9-F1
#
_entry.id   AF-A0A2G9NSU9-F1
#
_cell.length_a   1.000
_cell.length_b   1.000
_cell.length_c   1.000
_cell.angle_alpha   90.00
_cell.angle_beta   90.00
_cell.angle_gamma   90.00
#
_symmetry.space_group_name_H-M   'P 1'
#
loop_
_entity.id
_entity.type
_entity.pdbx_description
1 polymer ?
#
loop_
_entity_poly.entity_id
_entity_poly.type
_entity_poly.pdbx_seq_one_letter_code
_entity_poly.pdbx_strand_id
1 'polypeptide(L)'
;MVSCSYSHRIIVDYDFIKWLSTSQQKSMIISKMLRININSKENKKQNIIILEKDFEDLCSDGTIKDKDIIRGGVSPFDINEELGDLASKDLPIEALRLITGVVLTRRKPFQMVLLTTTEGKKKYLTAYSDFLAKLKNFDIKNENEGLVIINDLYKTYTSQREISR
;
A
#
# COMPACT_ATOMS: atom_id res chain seq x y z
N MET A 1 24.53 -5.75 0.20
CA MET A 1 23.22 -5.30 -0.33
C MET A 1 22.50 -4.58 0.79
N VAL A 2 22.06 -3.34 0.58
CA VAL A 2 21.40 -2.53 1.62
C VAL A 2 20.08 -3.19 2.00
N SER A 3 19.77 -3.27 3.29
CA SER A 3 18.51 -3.84 3.77
C SER A 3 17.97 -2.97 4.90
N CYS A 4 16.72 -2.55 4.76
CA CYS A 4 16.08 -1.55 5.57
C CYS A 4 14.92 -2.12 6.37
N SER A 5 14.95 -1.91 7.68
CA SER A 5 13.77 -2.10 8.52
C SER A 5 12.89 -0.85 8.44
N TYR A 6 11.64 -1.03 8.02
CA TYR A 6 10.66 0.05 7.93
C TYR A 6 9.66 -0.02 9.08
N SER A 7 9.25 1.13 9.58
CA SER A 7 8.23 1.25 10.62
C SER A 7 6.82 0.94 10.13
N HIS A 8 6.58 1.10 8.82
CA HIS A 8 5.26 0.97 8.22
C HIS A 8 5.24 -0.05 7.08
N ARG A 9 4.07 -0.69 6.95
CA ARG A 9 3.65 -1.38 5.73
C ARG A 9 2.49 -0.61 5.11
N ILE A 10 2.41 -0.63 3.78
CA ILE A 10 1.49 0.20 3.03
C ILE A 10 0.57 -0.69 2.20
N ILE A 11 -0.74 -0.45 2.33
CA ILE A 11 -1.74 -0.84 1.34
C ILE A 11 -2.05 0.39 0.50
N VAL A 12 -2.00 0.26 -0.82
CA VAL A 12 -2.52 1.27 -1.74
C VAL A 12 -3.81 0.72 -2.34
N ASP A 13 -4.83 1.56 -2.45
CA ASP A 13 -6.07 1.18 -3.13
C ASP A 13 -6.07 1.59 -4.61
N TYR A 14 -7.12 1.13 -5.30
CA TYR A 14 -7.36 1.44 -6.71
C TYR A 14 -7.31 2.95 -6.98
N ASP A 15 -7.99 3.76 -6.18
CA ASP A 15 -8.12 5.20 -6.41
C ASP A 15 -6.78 5.92 -6.26
N PHE A 16 -5.94 5.51 -5.31
CA PHE A 16 -4.59 6.07 -5.17
C PHE A 16 -3.73 5.80 -6.40
N ILE A 17 -3.73 4.56 -6.93
CA ILE A 17 -2.91 4.22 -8.10
C ILE A 17 -3.46 4.88 -9.37
N LYS A 18 -4.77 5.00 -9.49
CA LYS A 18 -5.41 5.75 -10.56
C LYS A 18 -5.00 7.22 -10.53
N TRP A 19 -5.08 7.87 -9.37
CA TRP A 19 -4.60 9.24 -9.17
C TRP A 19 -3.11 9.36 -9.51
N LEU A 20 -2.27 8.46 -8.98
CA LEU A 20 -0.83 8.47 -9.21
C LEU A 20 -0.49 8.34 -10.70
N SER A 21 -1.29 7.58 -11.45
CA SER A 21 -1.11 7.40 -12.90
C SER A 21 -1.32 8.68 -13.69
N THR A 22 -2.06 9.66 -13.15
CA THR A 22 -2.24 10.99 -13.73
C THR A 22 -1.23 12.04 -13.23
N SER A 23 -0.44 11.71 -12.21
CA SER A 23 0.51 12.65 -11.60
C SER A 23 1.75 12.86 -12.47
N GLN A 24 2.21 14.12 -12.60
CA GLN A 24 3.49 14.44 -13.25
C GLN A 24 4.69 13.80 -12.53
N GLN A 25 4.54 13.45 -11.25
CA GLN A 25 5.59 12.85 -10.42
C GLN A 25 5.55 11.30 -10.41
N LYS A 26 4.65 10.67 -11.20
CA LYS A 26 4.43 9.21 -11.25
C LYS A 26 5.74 8.42 -11.24
N SER A 27 6.62 8.64 -12.22
CA SER A 27 7.85 7.86 -12.38
C SER A 27 8.79 8.00 -11.19
N MET A 28 8.88 9.19 -10.60
CA MET A 28 9.69 9.43 -9.41
C MET A 28 9.13 8.69 -8.20
N ILE A 29 7.81 8.77 -7.98
CA ILE A 29 7.15 8.15 -6.83
C ILE A 29 7.23 6.62 -6.93
N ILE A 30 6.92 6.05 -8.10
CA ILE A 30 7.03 4.61 -8.33
C ILE A 30 8.47 4.13 -8.14
N SER A 31 9.47 4.89 -8.59
CA SER A 31 10.88 4.56 -8.35
C SER A 31 11.21 4.52 -6.85
N LYS A 32 10.69 5.45 -6.04
CA LYS A 32 10.85 5.41 -4.57
C LYS A 32 10.19 4.17 -3.97
N MET A 33 8.95 3.88 -4.37
CA MET A 33 8.20 2.70 -3.91
C MET A 33 8.92 1.38 -4.26
N LEU A 34 9.48 1.28 -5.47
CA LEU A 34 10.30 0.14 -5.91
C LEU A 34 11.51 -0.07 -4.99
N ARG A 35 12.22 1.01 -4.65
CA ARG A 35 13.40 0.93 -3.76
C ARG A 35 13.00 0.50 -2.35
N ILE A 36 11.87 0.99 -1.84
CA ILE A 36 11.32 0.56 -0.55
C ILE A 36 11.03 -0.95 -0.58
N ASN A 37 10.32 -1.42 -1.61
CA ASN A 37 9.96 -2.84 -1.74
C ASN A 37 11.17 -3.76 -1.85
N ILE A 38 12.16 -3.44 -2.70
CA ILE A 38 13.34 -4.28 -2.91
C ILE A 38 14.22 -4.36 -1.66
N ASN A 39 14.38 -3.26 -0.93
CA ASN A 39 15.31 -3.19 0.19
C ASN A 39 14.66 -3.47 1.55
N SER A 40 13.33 -3.68 1.61
CA SER A 40 12.66 -4.06 2.85
C SER A 40 13.28 -5.35 3.42
N LYS A 41 13.72 -5.30 4.66
CA LYS A 41 14.39 -6.41 5.35
C LYS A 41 13.38 -7.50 5.71
N GLU A 42 12.24 -7.10 6.26
CA GLU A 42 11.22 -8.01 6.78
C GLU A 42 10.19 -8.40 5.73
N ASN A 43 9.89 -7.53 4.75
CA ASN A 43 8.84 -7.74 3.75
C ASN A 43 9.38 -7.51 2.35
N LYS A 44 10.39 -8.30 1.95
CA LYS A 44 11.01 -8.21 0.63
C LYS A 44 9.97 -8.30 -0.47
N LYS A 45 9.92 -7.27 -1.31
CA LYS A 45 8.95 -7.12 -2.41
C LYS A 45 7.49 -7.08 -1.96
N GLN A 46 7.17 -6.85 -0.68
CA GLN A 46 5.78 -6.79 -0.19
C GLN A 46 5.60 -5.74 0.92
N ASN A 47 6.44 -4.70 0.94
CA ASN A 47 6.30 -3.62 1.90
C ASN A 47 5.16 -2.67 1.52
N ILE A 48 4.93 -2.52 0.21
CA ILE A 48 3.85 -1.76 -0.40
C ILE A 48 3.07 -2.71 -1.30
N ILE A 49 1.79 -2.87 -0.99
CA ILE A 49 0.90 -3.85 -1.64
C ILE A 49 -0.39 -3.21 -2.14
N ILE A 50 -1.01 -3.86 -3.11
CA ILE A 50 -2.36 -3.60 -3.61
C ILE A 50 -3.12 -4.93 -3.64
N LEU A 51 -4.43 -4.93 -3.42
CA LEU A 51 -5.21 -6.16 -3.60
C LEU A 51 -5.13 -6.61 -5.06
N GLU A 52 -5.00 -7.91 -5.28
CA GLU A 52 -4.87 -8.45 -6.63
C GLU A 52 -6.05 -8.04 -7.53
N LYS A 53 -7.28 -8.11 -7.02
CA LYS A 53 -8.48 -7.64 -7.73
C LYS A 53 -8.39 -6.17 -8.16
N ASP A 54 -7.93 -5.28 -7.28
CA ASP A 54 -7.76 -3.86 -7.63
C ASP A 54 -6.73 -3.68 -8.75
N PHE A 55 -5.66 -4.47 -8.70
CA PHE A 55 -4.61 -4.44 -9.72
C PHE A 55 -5.11 -4.97 -11.07
N GLU A 56 -5.90 -6.04 -11.06
CA GLU A 56 -6.54 -6.59 -12.26
C GLU A 56 -7.54 -5.61 -12.88
N ASP A 57 -8.34 -4.93 -12.05
CA ASP A 57 -9.28 -3.90 -12.49
C ASP A 57 -8.54 -2.74 -13.17
N LEU A 58 -7.45 -2.24 -12.57
CA LEU A 58 -6.58 -1.20 -13.15
C LEU A 58 -5.94 -1.60 -14.49
N CYS A 59 -5.64 -2.88 -14.66
CA CYS A 59 -5.10 -3.41 -15.91
C CYS A 59 -6.19 -3.52 -16.98
N SER A 60 -7.38 -3.98 -16.59
CA SER A 60 -8.48 -4.29 -17.49
C SER A 60 -9.17 -3.05 -18.02
N ASP A 61 -9.27 -1.99 -17.21
CA ASP A 61 -9.86 -0.71 -17.61
C ASP A 61 -8.91 0.22 -18.38
N GLY A 62 -7.65 -0.19 -18.56
CA GLY A 62 -6.62 0.58 -19.27
C GLY A 62 -6.07 1.78 -18.50
N THR A 63 -6.36 1.90 -17.20
CA THR A 63 -5.88 3.00 -16.34
C THR A 63 -4.36 3.02 -16.28
N ILE A 64 -3.72 1.85 -16.24
CA ILE A 64 -2.25 1.74 -16.25
C ILE A 64 -1.73 1.18 -17.57
N LYS A 65 -1.01 2.00 -18.34
CA LYS A 65 -0.32 1.57 -19.56
C LYS A 65 0.98 0.80 -19.26
N ASP A 66 1.62 1.10 -18.13
CA ASP A 66 2.93 0.57 -17.74
C ASP A 66 2.82 -0.42 -16.58
N LYS A 67 2.10 -1.52 -16.77
CA LYS A 67 1.82 -2.51 -15.71
C LYS A 67 3.08 -3.00 -14.99
N ASP A 68 4.18 -3.20 -15.73
CA ASP A 68 5.44 -3.73 -15.18
C ASP A 68 6.14 -2.70 -14.28
N ILE A 69 6.02 -1.41 -14.61
CA ILE A 69 6.56 -0.32 -13.80
C ILE A 69 5.78 -0.24 -12.48
N ILE A 70 4.45 -0.31 -12.53
CA ILE A 70 3.60 -0.29 -11.34
C ILE A 70 3.86 -1.53 -10.45
N ARG A 71 3.96 -2.72 -11.03
CA ARG A 71 4.31 -3.97 -10.31
C ARG A 71 5.64 -3.90 -9.58
N GLY A 72 6.58 -3.12 -10.09
CA GLY A 72 7.83 -2.87 -9.39
C GLY A 72 7.64 -2.06 -8.09
N GLY A 73 6.78 -1.04 -8.14
CA GLY A 73 6.51 -0.16 -7.00
C GLY A 73 5.52 -0.73 -6.00
N VAL A 74 4.57 -1.54 -6.45
CA VAL A 74 3.47 -2.07 -5.65
C VAL A 74 3.22 -3.52 -6.03
N SER A 75 3.21 -4.39 -5.03
CA SER A 75 3.03 -5.82 -5.27
C SER A 75 1.55 -6.21 -5.14
N PRO A 76 0.97 -6.90 -6.15
CA PRO A 76 -0.31 -7.56 -5.98
C PRO A 76 -0.26 -8.52 -4.79
N PHE A 77 -1.34 -8.54 -4.02
CA PHE A 77 -1.50 -9.37 -2.84
C PHE A 77 -2.84 -10.09 -2.93
N ASP A 78 -2.77 -11.42 -3.03
CA ASP A 78 -3.97 -12.25 -2.95
C ASP A 78 -4.40 -12.40 -1.51
N ILE A 79 -5.55 -11.81 -1.17
CA ILE A 79 -6.14 -11.93 0.15
C ILE A 79 -6.77 -13.31 0.36
N ASN A 80 -7.17 -14.02 -0.71
CA ASN A 80 -7.83 -15.32 -0.62
C ASN A 80 -6.88 -16.39 -0.10
N GLU A 81 -5.62 -16.35 -0.55
CA GLU A 81 -4.56 -17.23 -0.01
C GLU A 81 -4.39 -17.06 1.51
N GLU A 82 -4.69 -15.87 2.03
CA GLU A 82 -4.39 -15.48 3.42
C GLU A 82 -5.59 -15.53 4.37
N LEU A 83 -6.80 -15.37 3.84
CA LEU A 83 -8.05 -15.38 4.61
C LEU A 83 -8.95 -16.59 4.35
N GLY A 84 -8.68 -17.39 3.32
CA GLY A 84 -9.51 -18.54 2.94
C GLY A 84 -10.99 -18.16 2.81
N ASP A 85 -11.86 -18.90 3.49
CA ASP A 85 -13.33 -18.75 3.44
C ASP A 85 -13.87 -17.38 3.92
N LEU A 86 -13.04 -16.55 4.57
CA LEU A 86 -13.42 -15.18 4.93
C LEU A 86 -13.43 -14.26 3.70
N ALA A 87 -12.57 -14.52 2.72
CA ALA A 87 -12.50 -13.76 1.48
C ALA A 87 -13.55 -14.22 0.44
N SER A 88 -14.10 -15.43 0.58
CA SER A 88 -15.19 -15.94 -0.26
C SER A 88 -16.57 -15.38 0.12
N LYS A 89 -16.67 -14.54 1.16
CA LYS A 89 -17.87 -13.77 1.45
C LYS A 89 -17.94 -12.57 0.51
N ASP A 90 -19.12 -12.28 -0.03
CA ASP A 90 -19.41 -11.06 -0.82
C ASP A 90 -19.31 -9.80 0.06
N LEU A 91 -18.07 -9.45 0.42
CA LEU A 91 -17.75 -8.25 1.16
C LEU A 91 -17.43 -7.12 0.17
N PRO A 92 -17.84 -5.87 0.48
CA PRO A 92 -17.37 -4.71 -0.26
C PRO A 92 -15.84 -4.66 -0.30
N ILE A 93 -15.27 -4.22 -1.42
CA ILE A 93 -13.82 -4.19 -1.62
C ILE A 93 -13.10 -3.35 -0.57
N GLU A 94 -13.74 -2.28 -0.08
CA GLU A 94 -13.24 -1.45 1.01
C GLU A 94 -13.06 -2.26 2.30
N ALA A 95 -14.03 -3.10 2.65
CA ALA A 95 -13.94 -3.96 3.83
C ALA A 95 -12.79 -4.96 3.69
N LEU A 96 -12.59 -5.54 2.50
CA LEU A 96 -11.49 -6.45 2.24
C LEU A 96 -10.11 -5.78 2.43
N ARG A 97 -9.94 -4.55 1.96
CA ARG A 97 -8.70 -3.77 2.17
C ARG A 97 -8.45 -3.50 3.66
N LEU A 98 -9.48 -3.14 4.42
CA LEU A 98 -9.38 -2.92 5.86
C LEU A 98 -9.02 -4.22 6.60
N ILE A 99 -9.67 -5.33 6.28
CA ILE A 99 -9.37 -6.64 6.88
C ILE A 99 -7.94 -7.06 6.56
N THR A 100 -7.49 -6.88 5.31
CA THR A 100 -6.09 -7.11 4.90
C THR A 100 -5.15 -6.34 5.80
N GLY A 101 -5.42 -5.04 5.99
CA GLY A 101 -4.71 -4.19 6.94
C GLY A 101 -4.55 -4.82 8.31
N VAL A 102 -5.67 -5.23 8.91
CA VAL A 102 -5.69 -5.85 10.24
C VAL A 102 -4.88 -7.15 10.28
N VAL A 103 -5.02 -8.03 9.29
CA VAL A 103 -4.25 -9.28 9.21
C VAL A 103 -2.75 -8.99 9.21
N LEU A 104 -2.33 -7.99 8.42
CA LEU A 104 -0.92 -7.63 8.29
C LEU A 104 -0.35 -6.97 9.55
N THR A 105 -1.16 -6.27 10.36
CA THR A 105 -0.72 -5.75 11.68
C THR A 105 -0.45 -6.86 12.71
N ARG A 106 -1.11 -8.02 12.60
CA ARG A 106 -1.04 -9.09 13.62
C ARG A 106 0.20 -9.97 13.51
N ARG A 107 0.79 -10.09 12.32
CA ARG A 107 1.94 -10.99 12.07
C ARG A 107 3.25 -10.50 12.69
N LYS A 108 3.38 -9.18 12.88
CA LYS A 108 4.40 -8.44 13.64
C LYS A 108 3.88 -7.01 13.75
N PRO A 109 4.09 -6.27 14.86
CA PRO A 109 3.49 -4.95 15.07
C PRO A 109 4.13 -3.91 14.14
N PHE A 110 3.71 -3.91 12.88
CA PHE A 110 3.93 -2.81 11.96
C PHE A 110 2.75 -1.85 12.08
N GLN A 111 3.04 -0.57 11.95
CA GLN A 111 1.99 0.39 11.63
C GLN A 111 1.56 0.13 10.19
N MET A 112 0.26 -0.10 9.99
CA MET A 112 -0.31 -0.25 8.66
C MET A 112 -0.87 1.09 8.21
N VAL A 113 -0.62 1.44 6.97
CA VAL A 113 -1.17 2.64 6.35
C VAL A 113 -1.90 2.24 5.08
N LEU A 114 -3.16 2.64 4.96
CA LEU A 114 -3.91 2.59 3.71
C LEU A 114 -3.84 3.95 3.02
N LEU A 115 -3.28 3.96 1.81
CA LEU A 115 -3.22 5.13 0.94
C LEU A 115 -4.38 5.09 -0.04
N THR A 116 -5.08 6.21 -0.12
CA THR A 116 -6.26 6.43 -0.96
C THR A 116 -6.32 7.89 -1.39
N THR A 117 -7.36 8.30 -2.10
CA THR A 117 -7.62 9.72 -2.41
C THR A 117 -8.31 10.44 -1.24
N THR A 118 -8.38 11.76 -1.27
CA THR A 118 -9.11 12.56 -0.29
C THR A 118 -10.59 12.14 -0.21
N GLU A 119 -11.22 11.86 -1.34
CA GLU A 119 -12.57 11.32 -1.45
C GLU A 119 -12.66 9.90 -0.89
N GLY A 120 -11.71 9.03 -1.25
CA GLY A 120 -11.65 7.67 -0.73
C GLY A 120 -11.50 7.63 0.79
N LYS A 121 -10.63 8.47 1.36
CA LYS A 121 -10.46 8.61 2.82
C LYS A 121 -11.77 8.98 3.50
N LYS A 122 -12.51 9.94 2.96
CA LYS A 122 -13.86 10.30 3.48
C LYS A 122 -14.79 9.09 3.42
N LYS A 123 -14.82 8.36 2.30
CA LYS A 123 -15.64 7.15 2.14
C LYS A 123 -15.37 6.11 3.22
N TYR A 124 -14.11 5.79 3.49
CA TYR A 124 -13.76 4.83 4.55
C TYR A 124 -14.18 5.33 5.94
N LEU A 125 -13.90 6.59 6.26
CA LEU A 125 -14.20 7.17 7.56
C LEU A 125 -15.71 7.22 7.84
N THR A 126 -16.51 7.49 6.82
CA THR A 126 -17.98 7.49 6.93
C THR A 126 -18.55 6.08 7.00
N ALA A 127 -18.09 5.15 6.15
CA ALA A 127 -18.67 3.81 6.05
C ALA A 127 -18.22 2.87 7.19
N TYR A 128 -17.05 3.10 7.78
CA TYR A 128 -16.42 2.17 8.73
C TYR A 128 -15.92 2.84 10.02
N SER A 129 -16.51 3.97 10.43
CA SER A 129 -16.09 4.75 11.61
C SER A 129 -15.85 3.89 12.86
N ASP A 130 -16.82 3.04 13.20
CA ASP A 130 -16.83 2.26 14.44
C ASP A 130 -15.78 1.15 14.42
N PHE A 131 -15.51 0.61 13.23
CA PHE A 131 -14.46 -0.38 13.03
C PHE A 131 -13.08 0.28 13.14
N LEU A 132 -12.88 1.39 12.44
CA LEU A 132 -11.62 2.14 12.41
C LEU A 132 -11.23 2.67 13.79
N ALA A 133 -12.19 3.14 14.59
CA ALA A 133 -11.96 3.61 15.95
C ALA A 133 -11.34 2.53 16.88
N LYS A 134 -11.50 1.25 16.54
CA LYS A 134 -10.95 0.12 17.31
C LYS A 134 -9.56 -0.31 16.84
N LEU A 135 -9.07 0.20 15.71
CA LEU A 135 -7.77 -0.15 15.15
C LEU A 135 -6.68 0.80 15.66
N LYS A 136 -5.76 0.30 16.50
CA LYS A 136 -4.69 1.14 17.08
C LYS A 136 -3.46 1.32 16.18
N ASN A 137 -3.20 0.39 15.27
CA ASN A 137 -2.00 0.37 14.43
C ASN A 137 -2.35 0.50 12.94
N PHE A 138 -3.44 1.20 12.63
CA PHE A 138 -3.95 1.33 11.28
C PHE A 138 -4.38 2.76 11.01
N ASP A 139 -3.77 3.37 10.00
CA ASP A 139 -4.09 4.72 9.55
C ASP A 139 -4.59 4.72 8.11
N ILE A 140 -5.50 5.63 7.80
CA ILE A 140 -5.90 5.94 6.42
C ILE A 140 -5.39 7.33 6.08
N LYS A 141 -4.64 7.42 4.99
CA LYS A 141 -3.99 8.65 4.53
C LYS A 141 -4.40 8.94 3.09
N ASN A 142 -4.63 10.22 2.82
CA ASN A 142 -4.92 10.68 1.47
C ASN A 142 -3.65 10.75 0.62
N GLU A 143 -3.78 11.17 -0.63
CA GLU A 143 -2.70 11.22 -1.60
C GLU A 143 -1.51 12.08 -1.12
N ASN A 144 -1.78 13.26 -0.54
CA ASN A 144 -0.74 14.18 -0.08
C ASN A 144 0.00 13.64 1.14
N GLU A 145 -0.74 13.14 2.13
CA GLU A 145 -0.17 12.47 3.31
C GLU A 145 0.63 11.22 2.89
N GLY A 146 0.13 10.47 1.91
CA GLY A 146 0.80 9.29 1.36
C GLY A 146 2.13 9.61 0.70
N LEU A 147 2.23 10.72 -0.03
CA LEU A 147 3.51 11.18 -0.59
C LEU A 147 4.54 11.48 0.49
N VAL A 148 4.14 12.11 1.60
CA VAL A 148 5.04 12.37 2.74
C VAL A 148 5.59 11.05 3.29
N ILE A 149 4.72 10.07 3.52
CA ILE A 149 5.11 8.75 4.04
C ILE A 149 6.08 8.04 3.08
N ILE A 150 5.78 7.99 1.78
CA ILE A 150 6.65 7.37 0.77
C ILE A 150 8.02 8.06 0.74
N ASN A 151 8.04 9.39 0.82
CA ASN A 151 9.28 10.16 0.84
C ASN A 151 10.12 9.86 2.09
N ASP A 152 9.49 9.75 3.25
CA ASP A 152 10.20 9.49 4.50
C ASP A 152 10.76 8.06 4.57
N LEU A 153 9.99 7.06 4.14
CA LEU A 153 10.49 5.70 3.98
C LEU A 153 11.65 5.62 2.97
N TYR A 154 11.56 6.39 1.88
CA TYR A 154 12.65 6.46 0.91
C TYR A 154 13.91 7.12 1.49
N LYS A 155 13.76 8.17 2.31
CA LYS A 155 14.89 8.79 3.04
C LYS A 155 15.56 7.77 3.96
N THR A 156 14.80 6.93 4.66
CA THR A 156 15.36 5.84 5.48
C THR A 156 16.26 4.93 4.64
N TYR A 157 15.83 4.57 3.42
CA TYR A 157 16.66 3.80 2.50
C TYR A 157 17.93 4.55 2.09
N THR A 158 17.84 5.81 1.68
CA THR A 158 19.01 6.57 1.23
C THR A 158 20.03 6.76 2.35
N SER A 159 19.59 7.07 3.57
CA SER A 159 20.48 7.21 4.73
C SER A 159 21.19 5.91 5.08
N GLN A 160 20.48 4.77 5.07
CA GLN A 160 21.12 3.48 5.35
C GLN A 160 22.11 3.07 4.26
N ARG A 161 21.82 3.40 3.00
CA ARG A 161 22.74 3.17 1.88
C ARG A 161 24.01 3.99 2.04
N GLU A 162 23.92 5.23 2.53
CA GLU A 162 25.09 6.09 2.79
C GLU A 162 25.94 5.53 3.94
N ILE A 163 25.32 5.06 5.02
CA ILE A 163 26.03 4.44 6.16
C ILE A 163 26.74 3.14 5.76
N SER A 164 26.17 2.39 4.80
CA SER A 164 26.71 1.10 4.36
C SER A 164 27.81 1.20 3.29
N ARG A 165 28.21 2.42 2.91
CA ARG A 165 29.26 2.70 1.91
C ARG A 165 30.55 3.08 2.61
#